data_AF-A0A3P6RT67-F1
#
_entry.id   AF-A0A3P6RT67-F1
#
_cell.length_a   1.000
_cell.length_b   1.000
_cell.length_c   1.000
_cell.angle_alpha   90.00
_cell.angle_beta   90.00
_cell.angle_gamma   90.00
#
_symmetry.space_group_name_H-M   'P 1'
#
loop_
_entity.id
_entity.type
_entity.pdbx_description
1 polymer ?
#
loop_
_entity_poly.entity_id
_entity_poly.type
_entity_poly.pdbx_seq_one_letter_code
_entity_poly.pdbx_strand_id
1 'polypeptide(L)'
;MHQFLTEQKLDYSIIVVEQIAGQTFNRGKLLNAGFIEAMNLYDWQCVLLTDVDLLPEDRRNLHVCPTQNPQHMSVAIDKFNYELFYDTLFGGSTFFTVNQFLDVNGFSNRYWGWGGEDDDLYNRTIKAGYEVERYNATIARYTMIIHDGSKSNAKNP
;
A
#
# COMPACT_ATOMS: atom_id res chain seq x y z
N MET A 1 9.60 -1.92 -11.71
CA MET A 1 9.01 -2.97 -10.85
C MET A 1 9.31 -4.40 -11.30
N HIS A 2 8.97 -4.84 -12.53
CA HIS A 2 9.14 -6.26 -12.89
C HIS A 2 10.53 -6.84 -12.63
N GLN A 3 11.59 -6.15 -13.08
CA GLN A 3 12.97 -6.60 -12.84
C GLN A 3 13.26 -6.73 -11.33
N PHE A 4 12.87 -5.74 -10.53
CA PHE A 4 13.07 -5.72 -9.09
C PHE A 4 12.40 -6.90 -8.39
N LEU A 5 11.15 -7.22 -8.74
CA LEU A 5 10.41 -8.35 -8.16
C LEU A 5 10.93 -9.71 -8.64
N THR A 6 11.32 -9.81 -9.92
CA THR A 6 11.87 -11.05 -10.51
C THR A 6 13.22 -11.41 -9.89
N GLU A 7 14.08 -10.41 -9.63
CA GLU A 7 15.37 -10.60 -8.95
C GLU A 7 15.21 -11.14 -7.52
N GLN A 8 14.07 -10.87 -6.87
CA GLN A 8 13.70 -11.44 -5.56
C GLN A 8 13.09 -12.84 -5.65
N LYS A 9 12.97 -13.40 -6.87
CA LYS A 9 12.46 -14.76 -7.14
C LYS A 9 11.04 -15.00 -6.61
N LEU A 10 10.19 -13.98 -6.74
CA LEU A 10 8.80 -14.02 -6.30
C LEU A 10 7.91 -14.68 -7.36
N ASP A 11 6.92 -15.45 -6.91
CA ASP A 11 5.71 -15.72 -7.70
C ASP A 11 4.77 -14.54 -7.47
N TYR A 12 4.55 -13.72 -8.50
CA TYR A 12 3.78 -12.49 -8.36
C TYR A 12 2.98 -12.17 -9.62
N SER A 13 1.90 -11.42 -9.42
CA SER A 13 1.14 -10.76 -10.48
C SER A 13 0.97 -9.28 -10.15
N ILE A 14 0.96 -8.43 -11.17
CA ILE A 14 0.64 -7.00 -11.03
C ILE A 14 -0.78 -6.79 -11.50
N ILE A 15 -1.64 -6.32 -10.60
CA ILE A 15 -3.05 -6.05 -10.87
C ILE A 15 -3.26 -4.54 -10.78
N VAL A 16 -3.65 -3.94 -11.91
CA VAL A 16 -4.00 -2.53 -11.98
C VAL A 16 -5.52 -2.42 -11.94
N VAL A 17 -6.04 -1.73 -10.93
CA VAL A 17 -7.49 -1.54 -10.73
C VAL A 17 -7.87 -0.13 -11.16
N GLU A 18 -8.52 -0.04 -12.31
CA GLU A 18 -8.91 1.24 -12.91
C GLU A 18 -10.30 1.69 -12.43
N GLN A 19 -10.42 2.94 -12.00
CA GLN A 19 -11.70 3.55 -11.68
C GLN A 19 -12.34 4.14 -12.94
N ILE A 20 -13.66 4.00 -13.07
CA ILE A 20 -14.41 4.68 -14.13
C ILE A 20 -14.18 6.20 -14.03
N ALA A 21 -13.85 6.81 -15.18
CA ALA A 21 -13.56 8.24 -15.29
C ALA A 21 -14.74 9.14 -14.87
N GLY A 22 -14.42 10.37 -14.44
CA GLY A 22 -15.40 11.40 -14.09
C GLY A 22 -16.01 11.26 -12.69
N GLN A 23 -15.50 10.35 -11.87
CA GLN A 23 -15.89 10.18 -10.46
C GLN A 23 -14.77 10.63 -9.52
N THR A 24 -15.12 11.02 -8.30
CA THR A 24 -14.13 11.25 -7.23
C THR A 24 -13.34 9.97 -6.98
N PHE A 25 -12.02 10.07 -6.91
CA PHE A 25 -11.17 8.90 -6.71
C PHE A 25 -11.38 8.27 -5.33
N ASN A 26 -11.41 6.94 -5.26
CA ASN A 26 -11.51 6.18 -4.01
C ASN A 26 -10.47 5.07 -3.99
N ARG A 27 -9.29 5.40 -3.47
CA ARG A 27 -8.14 4.49 -3.39
C ARG A 27 -8.47 3.21 -2.63
N GLY A 28 -8.96 3.34 -1.38
CA GLY A 28 -9.26 2.19 -0.52
C GLY A 28 -10.26 1.23 -1.15
N LYS A 29 -11.30 1.75 -1.83
CA LYS A 29 -12.29 0.92 -2.52
C LYS A 29 -11.71 0.19 -3.73
N LEU A 30 -10.83 0.82 -4.50
CA LEU A 30 -10.15 0.16 -5.62
C LEU A 30 -9.21 -0.94 -5.12
N LEU A 31 -8.45 -0.68 -4.06
CA LEU A 31 -7.58 -1.68 -3.45
C LEU A 31 -8.38 -2.89 -2.91
N ASN A 32 -9.52 -2.65 -2.26
CA ASN A 32 -10.44 -3.71 -1.85
C ASN A 32 -10.99 -4.52 -3.04
N ALA A 33 -11.41 -3.86 -4.12
CA ALA A 33 -11.89 -4.53 -5.32
C ALA A 33 -10.78 -5.38 -5.97
N GLY A 34 -9.58 -4.82 -6.08
CA GLY A 34 -8.39 -5.53 -6.57
C GLY A 34 -8.06 -6.76 -5.75
N PHE A 35 -8.12 -6.67 -4.42
CA PHE A 35 -7.93 -7.81 -3.53
C PHE A 35 -8.93 -8.94 -3.84
N ILE A 36 -10.23 -8.62 -3.91
CA ILE A 36 -11.28 -9.62 -4.17
C ILE A 36 -11.06 -10.29 -5.52
N GLU A 37 -10.81 -9.51 -6.58
CA GLU A 37 -10.58 -10.06 -7.92
C GLU A 37 -9.29 -10.88 -7.99
N ALA A 38 -8.22 -10.45 -7.30
CA ALA A 38 -6.96 -11.18 -7.25
C ALA A 38 -7.12 -12.58 -6.66
N MET A 39 -7.90 -12.71 -5.57
CA MET A 39 -8.16 -14.01 -4.93
C MET A 39 -8.96 -14.97 -5.82
N ASN A 40 -9.70 -14.46 -6.82
CA ASN A 40 -10.41 -15.28 -7.80
C ASN A 40 -9.50 -15.77 -8.93
N LEU A 41 -8.32 -15.16 -9.12
CA LEU A 41 -7.40 -15.51 -10.21
C LEU A 41 -6.40 -16.59 -9.81
N TYR A 42 -5.97 -16.60 -8.54
CA TYR A 42 -4.97 -17.53 -8.03
C TYR A 42 -5.01 -17.57 -6.48
N ASP A 43 -4.49 -18.65 -5.90
CA ASP A 43 -4.38 -18.84 -4.45
C ASP A 43 -3.17 -18.08 -3.90
N TRP A 44 -3.27 -16.76 -3.84
CA TRP A 44 -2.22 -15.89 -3.31
C TRP A 44 -2.14 -15.97 -1.78
N GLN A 45 -0.93 -15.90 -1.21
CA GLN A 45 -0.74 -15.91 0.25
C GLN A 45 -0.65 -14.50 0.86
N CYS A 46 -0.31 -13.50 0.05
CA CYS A 46 -0.13 -12.14 0.50
C CYS A 46 -0.40 -11.13 -0.62
N VAL A 47 -0.64 -9.88 -0.23
CA VAL A 47 -1.00 -8.78 -1.13
C VAL A 47 -0.24 -7.51 -0.77
N LEU A 48 0.45 -6.95 -1.76
CA LEU A 48 1.06 -5.63 -1.68
C LEU A 48 0.10 -4.60 -2.30
N LEU A 49 -0.29 -3.62 -1.50
CA LEU A 49 -1.26 -2.57 -1.84
C LEU A 49 -0.46 -1.27 -1.99
N THR A 50 -0.24 -0.83 -3.23
CA THR A 50 0.75 0.21 -3.53
C THR A 50 0.23 1.28 -4.47
N ASP A 51 0.69 2.52 -4.27
CA ASP A 51 0.54 3.61 -5.22
C ASP A 51 1.37 3.33 -6.47
N VAL A 52 0.89 3.81 -7.62
CA VAL A 52 1.53 3.59 -8.93
C VAL A 52 2.78 4.45 -9.14
N ASP A 53 2.90 5.54 -8.37
CA ASP A 53 3.96 6.52 -8.47
C ASP A 53 5.09 6.29 -7.45
N LEU A 54 5.06 5.21 -6.66
CA LEU A 54 6.12 4.90 -5.70
C LEU A 54 7.00 3.75 -6.19
N LEU A 55 8.31 3.99 -6.26
CA LEU A 55 9.31 2.99 -6.68
C LEU A 55 10.38 2.77 -5.59
N PRO A 56 10.65 1.52 -5.17
CA PRO A 56 11.69 1.22 -4.20
C PRO A 56 13.08 1.46 -4.79
N GLU A 57 13.98 2.04 -3.99
CA GLU A 57 15.35 2.37 -4.39
C GLU A 57 16.37 1.26 -4.04
N ASP A 58 16.10 0.47 -3.00
CA ASP A 58 17.03 -0.51 -2.47
C ASP A 58 16.52 -1.95 -2.65
N ARG A 59 17.34 -2.81 -3.25
CA ARG A 59 17.04 -4.24 -3.48
C ARG A 59 16.89 -5.05 -2.21
N ARG A 60 17.35 -4.53 -1.07
CA ARG A 60 17.18 -5.13 0.26
C ARG A 60 15.79 -4.90 0.84
N ASN A 61 14.97 -4.05 0.22
CA ASN A 61 13.56 -3.91 0.58
C ASN A 61 12.75 -5.08 0.00
N LEU A 62 12.78 -6.22 0.69
CA LEU A 62 12.23 -7.46 0.17
C LEU A 62 10.70 -7.44 0.22
N HIS A 63 10.09 -7.72 -0.93
CA HIS A 63 8.65 -7.86 -1.14
C HIS A 63 8.24 -9.33 -1.00
N VAL A 64 8.65 -9.94 0.12
CA VAL A 64 8.22 -11.28 0.53
C VAL A 64 7.06 -11.16 1.52
N CYS A 65 6.17 -12.15 1.53
CA CYS A 65 5.00 -12.12 2.41
C CYS A 65 5.40 -11.85 3.88
N PRO A 66 4.68 -10.98 4.60
CA PRO A 66 4.93 -10.75 6.02
C PRO A 66 4.66 -12.02 6.83
N THR A 67 5.40 -12.21 7.93
CA THR A 67 5.28 -13.42 8.77
C THR A 67 4.43 -13.23 10.02
N GLN A 68 4.46 -12.05 10.64
CA GLN A 68 3.79 -11.80 11.92
C GLN A 68 2.86 -10.59 11.82
N ASN A 69 3.37 -9.45 11.36
CA ASN A 69 2.63 -8.21 11.29
C ASN A 69 2.56 -7.66 9.86
N PRO A 70 1.53 -6.88 9.50
CA PRO A 70 1.52 -6.10 8.27
C PRO A 70 2.73 -5.16 8.18
N GLN A 71 3.24 -4.97 6.97
CA GLN A 71 4.46 -4.21 6.74
C GLN A 71 4.17 -2.90 6.00
N HIS A 72 4.75 -1.81 6.49
CA HIS A 72 4.81 -0.53 5.77
C HIS A 72 6.10 -0.49 4.96
N MET A 73 5.97 -0.49 3.63
CA MET A 73 7.09 -0.65 2.73
C MET A 73 7.73 0.71 2.40
N SER A 74 6.93 1.75 2.18
CA SER A 74 7.37 3.10 1.78
C SER A 74 7.68 4.02 2.96
N VAL A 75 8.63 3.61 3.80
CA VAL A 75 8.98 4.34 5.04
C VAL A 75 9.65 5.68 4.77
N ALA A 76 10.56 5.73 3.81
CA ALA A 76 11.41 6.89 3.54
C ALA A 76 11.25 7.33 2.07
N ILE A 77 10.32 8.26 1.83
CA ILE A 77 10.02 8.74 0.47
C ILE A 77 10.81 10.02 0.20
N ASP A 78 11.40 10.16 -0.99
CA ASP A 78 12.19 11.32 -1.42
C ASP A 78 11.46 12.67 -1.25
N LYS A 79 10.16 12.71 -1.56
CA LYS A 79 9.28 13.86 -1.35
C LYS A 79 9.23 14.35 0.10
N PHE A 80 9.46 13.46 1.06
CA PHE A 80 9.52 13.76 2.49
C PHE A 80 10.96 13.74 3.01
N ASN A 81 11.95 14.03 2.16
CA ASN A 81 13.37 14.03 2.48
C ASN A 81 13.88 12.71 3.06
N TYR A 82 13.28 11.58 2.65
CA TYR A 82 13.58 10.25 3.18
C TYR A 82 13.32 10.09 4.70
N GLU A 83 12.44 10.91 5.26
CA GLU A 83 11.97 10.79 6.63
C GLU A 83 10.53 10.25 6.65
N LEU A 84 10.21 9.49 7.70
CA LEU A 84 8.83 9.07 7.93
C LEU A 84 8.01 10.29 8.31
N PHE A 85 6.99 10.61 7.52
CA PHE A 85 6.25 11.87 7.67
C PHE A 85 5.53 11.99 9.03
N TYR A 86 5.02 10.88 9.57
CA TYR A 86 4.55 10.75 10.95
C TYR A 86 4.48 9.26 11.37
N ASP A 87 4.54 8.98 12.68
CA ASP A 87 4.73 7.62 13.23
C ASP A 87 3.66 6.60 12.82
N THR A 88 2.41 7.06 12.66
CA THR A 88 1.26 6.21 12.29
C THR A 88 1.04 6.13 10.78
N LEU A 89 1.92 6.71 9.96
CA LEU A 89 1.78 6.66 8.50
C LEU A 89 1.81 5.21 8.03
N PHE A 90 0.78 4.84 7.29
CA PHE A 90 0.59 3.50 6.74
C PHE A 90 0.01 3.54 5.32
N GLY A 91 0.38 4.58 4.58
CA GLY A 91 0.00 4.78 3.18
C GLY A 91 1.13 4.51 2.21
N GLY A 92 0.93 4.84 0.94
CA GLY A 92 1.93 4.62 -0.10
C GLY A 92 2.02 3.16 -0.54
N SER A 93 2.74 2.33 0.21
CA SER A 93 2.92 0.91 -0.09
C SER A 93 2.87 0.07 1.19
N THR A 94 1.87 -0.80 1.30
CA THR A 94 1.64 -1.66 2.47
C THR A 94 1.46 -3.11 2.08
N PHE A 95 1.90 -4.02 2.95
CA PHE A 95 1.93 -5.45 2.69
C PHE A 95 1.23 -6.23 3.80
N PHE A 96 0.32 -7.11 3.40
CA PHE A 96 -0.42 -8.00 4.29
C PHE A 96 -0.36 -9.43 3.79
N THR A 97 -0.43 -10.41 4.69
CA THR A 97 -0.95 -11.73 4.31
C THR A 97 -2.44 -11.62 3.99
N VAL A 98 -2.97 -12.58 3.23
CA VAL A 98 -4.42 -12.60 2.92
C VAL A 98 -5.25 -12.62 4.20
N ASN A 99 -4.87 -13.43 5.19
CA ASN A 99 -5.57 -13.51 6.47
C ASN A 99 -5.51 -12.19 7.24
N GLN A 100 -4.35 -11.55 7.33
CA GLN A 100 -4.23 -10.25 8.00
C GLN A 100 -5.13 -9.19 7.34
N PHE A 101 -5.20 -9.16 6.01
CA PHE A 101 -6.05 -8.20 5.30
C PHE A 101 -7.55 -8.47 5.52
N LEU A 102 -7.94 -9.74 5.60
CA LEU A 102 -9.30 -10.14 5.94
C LEU A 102 -9.67 -9.79 7.39
N ASP A 103 -8.74 -10.01 8.33
CA ASP A 103 -8.95 -9.73 9.76
C ASP A 103 -9.20 -8.24 10.04
N VAL A 104 -8.50 -7.35 9.32
CA VAL A 104 -8.73 -5.89 9.42
C VAL A 104 -9.96 -5.42 8.63
N ASN A 105 -10.64 -6.35 7.93
CA ASN A 105 -11.76 -6.08 7.03
C ASN A 105 -11.42 -5.04 5.95
N GLY A 106 -10.21 -5.17 5.38
CA GLY A 106 -9.68 -4.30 4.32
C GLY A 106 -9.71 -2.80 4.64
N PHE A 107 -9.64 -1.99 3.58
CA PHE A 107 -9.77 -0.54 3.68
C PHE A 107 -11.23 -0.10 3.91
N SER A 108 -11.44 1.10 4.45
CA SER A 108 -12.75 1.74 4.40
C SER A 108 -13.12 2.17 2.97
N ASN A 109 -14.33 1.81 2.55
CA ASN A 109 -14.91 2.24 1.27
C ASN A 109 -15.50 3.66 1.30
N ARG A 110 -15.36 4.39 2.42
CA ARG A 110 -16.04 5.68 2.66
C ARG A 110 -15.20 6.92 2.36
N TYR A 111 -13.91 6.76 2.10
CA TYR A 111 -13.01 7.87 1.79
C TYR A 111 -13.06 8.17 0.29
N TRP A 112 -13.65 9.32 -0.07
CA TRP A 112 -13.80 9.77 -1.46
C TRP A 112 -13.04 11.07 -1.63
N GLY A 113 -11.86 11.01 -2.25
CA GLY A 113 -10.93 12.13 -2.37
C GLY A 113 -9.64 11.86 -1.62
N TRP A 114 -8.97 12.91 -1.16
CA TRP A 114 -7.64 12.81 -0.56
C TRP A 114 -7.66 12.59 0.96
N GLY A 115 -7.00 11.51 1.38
CA GLY A 115 -6.49 11.30 2.73
C GLY A 115 -7.45 10.65 3.73
N GLY A 116 -6.87 10.12 4.81
CA GLY A 116 -7.56 9.52 5.95
C GLY A 116 -7.85 8.02 5.83
N GLU A 117 -7.82 7.45 4.63
CA GLU A 117 -8.04 6.02 4.41
C GLU A 117 -6.89 5.16 4.93
N ASP A 118 -5.66 5.63 4.78
CA ASP A 118 -4.45 4.94 5.27
C ASP A 118 -4.35 5.01 6.80
N ASP A 119 -4.77 6.13 7.40
CA ASP A 119 -4.85 6.28 8.86
C ASP A 119 -5.96 5.39 9.45
N ASP A 120 -7.10 5.24 8.77
CA ASP A 120 -8.14 4.27 9.14
C ASP A 120 -7.63 2.84 9.05
N LEU A 121 -6.88 2.49 7.99
CA LEU A 121 -6.25 1.17 7.86
C LEU A 121 -5.26 0.91 9.00
N TYR A 122 -4.43 1.89 9.37
CA TYR A 122 -3.52 1.79 10.51
C TYR A 122 -4.31 1.47 11.80
N ASN A 123 -5.35 2.24 12.08
CA ASN A 123 -6.17 2.05 13.28
C ASN A 123 -6.86 0.67 13.32
N ARG A 124 -7.34 0.18 12.17
CA ARG A 124 -7.90 -1.18 12.07
C ARG A 124 -6.85 -2.25 12.33
N THR A 125 -5.65 -2.06 11.81
CA THR A 125 -4.51 -2.98 12.01
C THR A 125 -4.19 -3.12 13.48
N ILE A 126 -4.02 -1.99 14.19
CA ILE A 126 -3.77 -2.00 15.64
C ILE A 126 -4.95 -2.61 16.41
N LYS A 127 -6.20 -2.29 16.04
CA LYS A 127 -7.39 -2.81 16.69
C LYS A 127 -7.58 -4.32 16.50
N ALA A 128 -7.12 -4.86 15.38
CA ALA A 128 -7.11 -6.30 15.11
C ALA A 128 -6.02 -7.05 15.91
N GLY A 129 -5.18 -6.33 16.66
CA GLY A 129 -4.12 -6.92 17.50
C GLY A 129 -2.79 -7.08 16.79
N TYR A 130 -2.62 -6.50 15.60
CA TYR A 130 -1.35 -6.47 14.87
C TYR A 130 -0.55 -5.22 15.22
N GLU A 131 0.76 -5.30 15.03
CA GLU A 131 1.64 -4.13 14.96
C GLU A 131 1.90 -3.73 13.49
N VAL A 132 2.62 -2.63 13.26
CA VAL A 132 3.10 -2.27 11.92
C VAL A 132 4.61 -2.44 11.87
N GLU A 133 5.06 -3.39 11.07
CA GLU A 133 6.48 -3.65 10.85
C GLU A 133 7.05 -2.76 9.75
N ARG A 134 8.32 -2.35 9.92
CA ARG A 134 9.03 -1.47 9.00
C ARG A 134 10.46 -1.94 8.84
N TYR A 135 10.95 -1.95 7.60
CA TYR A 135 12.40 -1.98 7.39
C TYR A 135 13.04 -0.69 7.89
N ASN A 136 14.35 -0.74 8.14
CA ASN A 136 15.12 0.46 8.43
C ASN A 136 14.96 1.49 7.30
N ALA A 137 14.83 2.77 7.65
CA ALA A 137 14.65 3.86 6.69
C ALA A 137 15.76 3.93 5.62
N THR A 138 16.97 3.44 5.91
CA THR A 138 18.06 3.34 4.93
C THR A 138 17.85 2.27 3.85
N ILE A 139 16.95 1.30 4.09
CA ILE A 139 16.56 0.24 3.15
C ILE A 139 15.20 0.56 2.52
N ALA A 140 14.23 1.04 3.30
CA ALA A 140 12.88 1.35 2.84
C ALA A 140 12.76 2.71 2.13
N ARG A 141 13.75 3.04 1.28
CA ARG A 141 13.77 4.25 0.48
C ARG A 141 12.93 4.09 -0.79
N TYR A 142 12.13 5.11 -1.09
CA TYR A 142 11.30 5.18 -2.28
C TYR A 142 11.45 6.53 -2.98
N THR A 143 11.42 6.47 -4.31
CA THR A 143 11.27 7.64 -5.18
C THR A 143 9.79 7.78 -5.53
N MET A 144 9.23 8.98 -5.38
CA MET A 144 7.91 9.33 -5.89
C MET A 144 8.02 9.93 -7.30
N ILE A 145 7.34 9.33 -8.28
CA ILE A 145 7.22 9.87 -9.63
C ILE A 145 6.45 11.18 -9.54
N ILE A 146 7.08 12.26 -10.00
CA ILE A 146 6.50 13.60 -9.93
C ILE A 146 5.29 13.68 -10.85
N HIS A 147 4.16 14.10 -10.28
CA HIS A 147 2.95 14.40 -11.02
C HIS A 147 2.28 15.66 -10.44
N ASP A 148 1.47 16.34 -11.26
CA ASP A 148 0.69 17.47 -10.78
C ASP A 148 -0.39 17.00 -9.79
N GLY A 149 -0.59 17.76 -8.72
CA GLY A 149 -1.66 17.48 -7.76
C GLY A 149 -3.04 17.52 -8.44
N SER A 150 -3.86 16.50 -8.21
CA SER A 150 -5.21 16.43 -8.78
C SER A 150 -6.09 17.54 -8.18
N LYS A 151 -6.41 18.57 -8.97
CA LYS A 151 -7.33 19.66 -8.55
C LYS A 151 -8.75 19.17 -8.20
N SER A 152 -9.11 17.96 -8.61
CA SER A 152 -10.45 17.37 -8.50
C SER A 152 -10.74 16.62 -7.20
N ASN A 153 -9.71 16.27 -6.42
CA ASN A 153 -9.89 15.45 -5.22
C ASN A 153 -9.83 16.34 -3.97
N ALA A 154 -11.00 16.67 -3.41
CA ALA A 154 -11.09 17.38 -2.14
C ALA A 154 -10.51 16.54 -0.99
N LYS A 155 -9.99 17.21 0.04
CA LYS A 155 -9.56 16.52 1.27
C LYS A 155 -10.78 15.94 1.99
N ASN A 156 -10.69 14.69 2.43
CA ASN A 156 -11.72 14.10 3.28
C ASN A 156 -11.81 14.87 4.62
N PRO A 157 -13.01 14.98 5.22
CA PRO A 157 -13.22 15.63 6.51
C PRO A 157 -12.51 14.91 7.66
#